data_AF-A0A371GZ45-F1
#
_entry.id   AF-A0A371GZ45-F1
#
_cell.length_a   1.000
_cell.length_b   1.000
_cell.length_c   1.000
_cell.angle_alpha   90.00
_cell.angle_beta   90.00
_cell.angle_gamma   90.00
#
_symmetry.space_group_name_H-M   'P 1'
#
loop_
_entity.id
_entity.type
_entity.pdbx_description
1 polymer ?
#
loop_
_entity_poly.entity_id
_entity_poly.type
_entity_poly.pdbx_seq_one_letter_code
_entity_poly.pdbx_strand_id
1 'polypeptide(L)' 'MGHLDQSGVSMCCDDECFEKDSSVASIKEAVKVLLMGLGEDINREGIIKTPLRVAKALCEGTRVKS' A
#
# COMPACT_ATOMS: atom_id res chain seq x y z
N MET A 1 -15.00 37.25 1.00
CA MET A 1 -14.67 36.11 0.11
C MET A 1 -13.51 35.33 0.72
N GLY A 2 -13.64 34.00 0.79
CA GLY A 2 -12.54 33.06 1.06
C GLY A 2 -12.42 32.55 2.49
N HIS A 3 -13.26 31.58 2.86
CA HIS A 3 -12.99 30.68 3.99
C HIS A 3 -12.03 29.60 3.47
N LEU A 4 -10.79 29.55 3.95
CA LEU A 4 -9.90 28.40 3.73
C LEU A 4 -10.18 27.39 4.83
N ASP A 5 -11.09 26.46 4.56
CA ASP A 5 -11.11 25.19 5.27
C ASP A 5 -10.70 24.12 4.26
N GLN A 6 -9.67 23.35 4.59
CA GLN A 6 -9.74 21.88 4.66
C GLN A 6 -8.35 21.24 4.66
N SER A 7 -8.00 20.76 5.86
CA SER A 7 -7.53 19.39 6.09
C SER A 7 -6.11 19.05 5.62
N GLY A 8 -5.14 19.48 6.43
CA GLY A 8 -3.87 18.77 6.57
C GLY A 8 -4.07 17.42 7.23
N VAL A 9 -4.58 16.43 6.49
CA VAL A 9 -4.59 15.04 6.95
C VAL A 9 -3.19 14.47 6.74
N SER A 10 -2.29 14.77 7.67
CA SER A 10 -1.09 13.96 7.85
C SER A 10 -1.55 12.60 8.38
N MET A 11 -1.91 11.71 7.46
CA MET A 11 -2.21 10.32 7.79
C MET A 11 -0.88 9.65 8.14
N CYS A 12 -0.49 9.71 9.41
CA CYS A 12 0.57 8.91 9.98
C CYS A 12 0.24 7.46 9.64
N CYS A 13 0.94 6.88 8.66
CA CYS A 13 0.86 5.44 8.44
C CYS A 13 2.09 4.87 9.09
N ASP A 14 1.90 4.45 10.34
CA ASP A 14 2.78 3.60 11.11
C ASP A 14 3.40 2.56 10.18
N ASP A 15 4.69 2.75 9.96
CA ASP A 15 5.55 1.81 9.25
C ASP A 15 5.91 0.69 10.22
N GLU A 16 4.89 -0.05 10.66
CA GLU A 16 5.11 -1.24 11.47
C GLU A 16 5.42 -2.39 10.52
N CYS A 17 6.69 -2.78 10.58
CA CYS A 17 7.36 -3.92 9.96
C CYS A 17 6.57 -5.23 10.14
N PHE A 18 5.52 -5.41 9.34
CA PHE A 18 4.78 -6.66 9.23
C PHE A 18 5.35 -7.50 8.08
N GLU A 19 6.64 -7.82 8.18
CA GLU A 19 7.35 -8.76 7.31
C GLU A 19 7.36 -10.17 7.95
N LYS A 20 6.26 -10.59 8.59
CA LYS A 20 6.17 -11.91 9.23
C LYS A 20 5.39 -12.94 8.39
N ASP A 21 4.69 -12.49 7.35
CA ASP A 21 3.93 -13.36 6.46
C ASP A 21 4.61 -13.43 5.09
N SER A 22 5.15 -14.61 4.77
CA SER A 22 5.83 -14.87 3.49
C SER A 22 4.93 -14.59 2.28
N SER A 23 3.61 -14.73 2.43
CA SER A 23 2.64 -14.42 1.38
C SER A 23 2.58 -12.91 1.10
N VAL A 24 2.56 -12.07 2.14
CA VAL A 24 2.53 -10.61 2.01
C VAL A 24 3.80 -10.10 1.33
N ALA A 25 4.96 -10.61 1.70
CA ALA A 25 6.23 -10.25 1.06
C ALA A 25 6.25 -10.61 -0.43
N SER A 26 5.80 -11.82 -0.78
CA SER A 26 5.76 -12.29 -2.17
C SER A 26 4.77 -11.49 -3.03
N ILE A 27 3.59 -11.19 -2.51
CA ILE A 27 2.59 -10.38 -3.19
C ILE A 27 3.06 -8.93 -3.35
N LYS A 28 3.70 -8.36 -2.32
CA LYS A 28 4.27 -7.00 -2.37
C LYS A 28 5.27 -6.86 -3.53
N GLU A 29 6.18 -7.82 -3.71
CA GLU A 29 7.13 -7.80 -4.85
C GLU A 29 6.42 -8.00 -6.19
N ALA A 30 5.43 -8.89 -6.27
CA ALA A 30 4.62 -9.04 -7.48
C ALA A 30 3.88 -7.74 -7.85
N VAL A 31 3.32 -7.03 -6.87
CA VAL A 31 2.63 -5.74 -7.09
C VAL A 31 3.61 -4.68 -7.60
N LYS A 32 4.86 -4.63 -7.11
CA LYS A 32 5.88 -3.73 -7.68
C LYS A 32 6.13 -4.02 -9.15
N VAL A 33 6.27 -5.30 -9.53
CA VAL A 33 6.46 -5.71 -10.94
C VAL A 33 5.27 -5.27 -11.80
N LEU A 34 4.04 -5.45 -11.29
CA LEU A 34 2.84 -5.00 -12.01
C LEU A 34 2.81 -3.48 -12.21
N LEU A 35 3.09 -2.70 -11.17
CA LEU A 35 3.13 -1.23 -11.27
C LEU A 35 4.19 -0.76 -12.28
N MET A 36 5.39 -1.34 -12.24
CA MET A 36 6.44 -1.06 -13.22
C MET A 36 6.01 -1.44 -14.65
N GLY A 37 5.33 -2.58 -14.81
CA GLY A 37 4.79 -3.02 -16.10
C GLY A 37 3.70 -2.11 -16.67
N LEU A 38 2.98 -1.38 -15.81
CA LEU A 38 1.98 -0.38 -16.19
C LEU A 38 2.60 1.01 -16.48
N GLY A 39 3.90 1.19 -16.23
CA GLY A 39 4.58 2.49 -16.37
C GLY A 39 4.40 3.43 -15.18
N GLU A 40 3.96 2.92 -14.02
CA GLU A 40 3.85 3.70 -12.80
C GLU A 40 5.23 3.92 -12.16
N ASP A 41 5.44 5.11 -11.58
CA ASP A 41 6.64 5.39 -10.78
C ASP A 41 6.45 4.89 -9.34
N ILE A 42 7.13 3.79 -9.01
CA ILE A 42 7.09 3.17 -7.68
C ILE A 42 7.63 4.08 -6.56
N ASN A 43 8.38 5.14 -6.89
CA ASN A 43 8.92 6.11 -5.94
C ASN A 43 8.02 7.34 -5.76
N ARG A 44 6.91 7.42 -6.50
CA ARG A 44 5.94 8.50 -6.31
C ARG A 44 5.31 8.38 -4.92
N GLU A 45 5.19 9.49 -4.21
CA GLU A 45 4.68 9.53 -2.82
C GLU A 45 3.37 8.74 -2.62
N GLY A 46 2.42 8.88 -3.55
CA GLY A 46 1.13 8.16 -3.50
C GLY A 46 1.22 6.65 -3.76
N ILE A 47 2.35 6.16 -4.30
CA ILE A 47 2.56 4.78 -4.78
C ILE A 47 3.51 4.00 -3.88
N ILE A 48 4.45 4.66 -3.17
CA ILE A 48 5.45 4.00 -2.31
C ILE A 48 4.81 2.95 -1.38
N LYS A 49 3.67 3.28 -0.76
CA LYS A 49 2.97 2.36 0.17
C LYS A 49 1.96 1.41 -0.51
N THR A 50 1.67 1.59 -1.80
CA THR A 50 0.69 0.79 -2.54
C THR A 50 1.01 -0.71 -2.55
N PRO A 51 2.26 -1.16 -2.84
CA PRO A 51 2.58 -2.59 -2.82
C PRO A 51 2.21 -3.28 -1.50
N LEU A 52 2.51 -2.64 -0.36
CA LEU A 52 2.19 -3.16 0.95
C LEU A 52 0.68 -3.15 1.23
N ARG A 53 0.00 -2.06 0.90
CA ARG A 53 -1.46 -1.95 1.09
C ARG A 53 -2.21 -3.03 0.31
N VAL A 54 -1.84 -3.25 -0.95
CA VAL A 54 -2.45 -4.26 -1.80
C VAL A 54 -2.17 -5.66 -1.26
N ALA A 55 -0.93 -5.95 -0.86
CA ALA A 55 -0.59 -7.26 -0.31
C ALA A 55 -1.40 -7.59 0.95
N LYS A 56 -1.49 -6.64 1.90
CA LYS A 56 -2.31 -6.81 3.11
C LYS A 56 -3.80 -7.01 2.78
N ALA A 57 -4.36 -6.14 1.93
CA ALA A 57 -5.77 -6.20 1.56
C ALA A 57 -6.12 -7.52 0.85
N LEU A 58 -5.24 -8.00 -0.04
CA LEU A 58 -5.44 -9.26 -0.76
C LEU A 58 -5.36 -10.46 0.19
N CYS A 59 -4.33 -10.54 1.04
CA CYS A 59 -4.20 -11.62 2.02
C CYS A 59 -5.39 -11.64 2.98
N GLU A 60 -5.82 -10.49 3.49
CA GLU A 60 -6.96 -10.42 4.40
C GLU A 60 -8.28 -10.77 3.70
N GLY A 61 -8.50 -10.25 2.47
CA GLY A 61 -9.71 -10.48 1.70
C GLY A 61 -9.86 -11.92 1.17
N THR A 62 -8.77 -12.69 1.13
CA THR A 62 -8.77 -14.09 0.66
C THR A 62 -8.51 -15.10 1.78
N ARG A 63 -8.37 -14.63 3.03
CA ARG A 63 -8.13 -15.52 4.17
C ARG A 63 -9.37 -16.36 4.45
N VAL A 64 -9.27 -17.66 4.20
CA VAL A 64 -10.33 -18.61 4.54
C VAL A 64 -10.41 -18.73 6.07
N LYS A 65 -11.57 -18.41 6.64
CA LYS A 65 -11.83 -18.66 8.07
C LYS A 65 -12.10 -20.15 8.22
N SER A 66 -11.14 -20.88 8.77
CA SER A 66 -11.34 -22.26 9.22
C SER A 66 -12.02 -22.31 10.58
#